data_AF-A0A928GS18-F1
#
_entry.id   AF-A0A928GS18-F1
#
_cell.length_a   1.000
_cell.length_b   1.000
_cell.length_c   1.000
_cell.angle_alpha   90.00
_cell.angle_beta   90.00
_cell.angle_gamma   90.00
#
_symmetry.space_group_name_H-M   'P 1'
#
loop_
_entity.id
_entity.type
_entity.pdbx_description
1 polymer ?
#
loop_
_entity_poly.entity_id
_entity_poly.type
_entity_poly.pdbx_seq_one_letter_code
_entity_poly.pdbx_strand_id
1 'polypeptide(L)'
;MARLTIIQKKRNFTPMLPHKILIGGQLLGLMRTPSVTINIPQGIYEVTVQSVFPFIKTSAIVKVDEGVDNVMEFEDKEKYWDIVFSLDMILWIASLFIDLQKPYSTIYHIVSEGLFAIWLIHIIVIRNKYFRISTFQKRLSV
;
A
#
# COMPACT_ATOMS: atom_id res chain seq x y z
N MET A 1 -4.94 22.74 19.47
CA MET A 1 -4.20 21.81 18.59
C MET A 1 -5.14 20.67 18.23
N ALA A 2 -5.30 20.38 16.94
CA ALA A 2 -6.13 19.28 16.48
C ALA A 2 -5.30 17.99 16.36
N ARG A 3 -5.97 16.86 16.56
CA ARG A 3 -5.36 15.53 16.49
C ARG A 3 -5.70 14.87 15.16
N LEU A 4 -4.68 14.45 14.42
CA LEU A 4 -4.80 13.63 13.22
C LEU A 4 -4.20 12.25 13.49
N THR A 5 -5.00 11.21 13.40
CA THR A 5 -4.55 9.82 13.54
C THR A 5 -4.56 9.14 12.18
N ILE A 6 -3.38 8.73 11.72
CA ILE A 6 -3.20 7.95 10.49
C ILE A 6 -3.11 6.48 10.86
N ILE A 7 -3.98 5.65 10.30
CA ILE A 7 -4.07 4.23 10.60
C ILE A 7 -3.89 3.44 9.31
N GLN A 8 -2.93 2.53 9.31
CA GLN A 8 -2.83 1.49 8.29
C GLN A 8 -3.75 0.34 8.69
N LYS A 9 -4.76 0.07 7.87
CA LYS A 9 -5.64 -1.08 8.10
C LYS A 9 -4.86 -2.35 7.79
N LYS A 10 -4.49 -3.08 8.85
CA LYS A 10 -3.54 -4.20 8.79
C LYS A 10 -4.09 -5.33 7.92
N ARG A 11 -3.23 -5.90 7.08
CA ARG A 11 -3.48 -7.14 6.32
C ARG A 11 -2.97 -8.34 7.11
N ASN A 12 -3.70 -9.45 7.09
CA ASN A 12 -3.36 -10.66 7.88
C ASN A 12 -2.10 -11.40 7.40
N PHE A 13 -1.58 -11.13 6.19
CA PHE A 13 -0.58 -12.01 5.54
C PHE A 13 0.67 -11.31 4.98
N THR A 14 0.82 -9.99 5.12
CA THR A 14 2.01 -9.28 4.64
C THR A 14 2.72 -8.54 5.78
N PRO A 15 4.07 -8.60 5.85
CA PRO A 15 4.83 -7.80 6.79
C PRO A 15 4.61 -6.31 6.48
N MET A 16 4.44 -5.51 7.53
CA MET A 16 4.15 -4.09 7.41
C MET A 16 5.38 -3.38 6.84
N LEU A 17 5.31 -2.93 5.58
CA LEU A 17 6.38 -2.15 4.98
C LEU A 17 6.41 -0.75 5.63
N PRO A 18 7.60 -0.16 5.82
CA PRO A 18 7.68 1.20 6.33
C PRO A 18 7.17 2.19 5.28
N HIS A 19 6.27 3.09 5.70
CA HIS A 19 5.69 4.12 4.83
C HIS A 19 6.18 5.50 5.26
N LYS A 20 6.55 6.34 4.31
CA LYS A 20 6.83 7.76 4.51
C LYS A 20 5.50 8.52 4.53
N ILE A 21 5.31 9.36 5.54
CA ILE A 21 4.17 10.27 5.63
C ILE A 21 4.66 11.66 5.24
N LEU A 22 4.02 12.27 4.25
CA LEU A 22 4.24 13.65 3.85
C LEU A 22 2.96 14.46 4.08
N ILE A 23 3.09 15.68 4.58
CA ILE A 23 1.98 16.64 4.74
C ILE A 23 2.34 17.88 3.91
N GLY A 24 1.48 18.26 2.96
CA GLY A 24 1.74 19.39 2.06
C GLY A 24 3.05 19.26 1.29
N GLY A 25 3.46 18.03 0.95
CA GLY A 25 4.73 17.73 0.28
C GLY A 25 5.97 17.66 1.19
N GLN A 26 5.86 18.02 2.47
CA GLN A 26 6.98 17.92 3.41
C GLN A 26 6.97 16.57 4.12
N LEU A 27 8.13 15.88 4.14
CA LEU A 27 8.30 14.63 4.87
C LEU A 27 8.20 14.87 6.37
N LEU A 28 7.18 14.27 7.01
CA LEU A 28 6.99 14.37 8.45
C LEU A 28 7.70 13.24 9.20
N GLY A 29 7.75 12.04 8.61
CA GLY A 29 8.41 10.90 9.22
C GLY A 29 8.12 9.57 8.54
N LEU A 30 8.70 8.51 9.10
CA LEU A 30 8.51 7.13 8.69
C LEU A 30 7.55 6.42 9.66
N MET A 31 6.40 6.01 9.14
CA MET A 31 5.45 5.13 9.81
C MET A 31 6.00 3.70 9.79
N ARG A 32 6.35 3.21 10.98
CA ARG A 32 6.76 1.81 11.23
C ARG A 32 5.76 1.05 12.08
N THR A 33 4.75 1.74 12.62
CA THR A 33 3.67 1.20 13.44
C THR A 33 2.33 1.26 12.71
N PRO A 34 1.35 0.40 13.04
CA PRO A 34 0.05 0.37 12.36
C PRO A 34 -0.75 1.66 12.49
N SER A 35 -0.44 2.50 13.48
CA SER A 35 -1.03 3.81 13.66
C SER A 35 0.03 4.82 14.06
N VAL A 36 -0.15 6.07 13.62
CA VAL A 36 0.64 7.25 13.99
C VAL A 36 -0.31 8.39 14.28
N THR A 37 -0.18 9.01 15.45
CA THR A 37 -0.92 10.23 15.79
C THR A 37 0.00 11.43 15.62
N ILE A 38 -0.50 12.48 15.00
CA ILE A 38 0.20 13.73 14.72
C ILE A 38 -0.67 14.88 15.24
N ASN A 39 -0.06 15.82 15.96
CA ASN A 39 -0.74 17.04 16.39
C ASN A 39 -0.41 18.17 15.41
N ILE A 40 -1.44 18.72 14.76
CA ILE A 40 -1.30 19.78 13.75
C ILE A 40 -2.40 20.84 13.95
N PRO A 41 -2.17 22.10 13.52
CA PRO A 41 -3.20 23.12 13.63
C PRO A 41 -4.40 22.81 12.72
N GLN A 42 -5.58 23.34 13.05
CA GLN A 42 -6.77 23.18 12.21
C GLN A 42 -6.53 23.73 10.81
N GLY A 43 -6.99 22.98 9.81
CA GLY A 43 -6.76 23.33 8.41
C GLY A 43 -7.07 22.19 7.46
N ILE A 44 -6.86 22.46 6.18
CA ILE A 44 -6.97 21.48 5.11
C ILE A 44 -5.55 21.09 4.70
N TYR A 45 -5.23 19.82 4.79
CA TYR A 45 -3.90 19.31 4.47
C TYR A 45 -3.97 18.22 3.41
N GLU A 46 -3.05 18.27 2.46
CA GLU A 46 -2.78 17.13 1.60
C GLU A 46 -1.85 16.17 2.34
N VAL A 47 -2.39 15.03 2.77
CA VAL A 47 -1.63 13.96 3.40
C VAL A 47 -1.28 12.93 2.34
N THR A 48 0.02 12.75 2.11
CA THR A 48 0.56 11.79 1.17
C THR A 48 1.22 10.65 1.91
N VAL A 49 0.79 9.41 1.63
CA VAL A 49 1.44 8.19 2.10
C VAL A 49 2.26 7.62 0.96
N GLN A 50 3.56 7.45 1.17
CA GLN A 50 4.50 6.94 0.18
C GLN A 50 5.18 5.68 0.72
N SER A 51 5.29 4.62 -0.09
CA SER A 51 6.03 3.41 0.30
C SER A 51 7.56 3.60 0.20
N VAL A 52 8.34 2.56 0.48
CA VAL A 52 9.80 2.55 0.26
C VAL A 52 10.12 2.85 -1.21
N PHE A 53 9.29 2.34 -2.12
CA PHE A 53 9.37 2.64 -3.53
C PHE A 53 8.77 4.02 -3.80
N PRO A 54 9.56 4.99 -4.32
CA PRO A 54 9.13 6.38 -4.46
C PRO A 54 7.94 6.57 -5.41
N PHE A 55 7.72 5.59 -6.30
CA PHE A 55 6.66 5.57 -7.30
C PHE A 55 5.30 5.12 -6.74
N ILE A 56 5.27 4.49 -5.56
CA ILE A 56 4.05 4.04 -4.90
C ILE A 56 3.69 5.08 -3.85
N LYS A 57 2.83 6.02 -4.24
CA LYS A 57 2.31 7.06 -3.34
C LYS A 57 0.82 7.28 -3.56
N THR A 58 0.13 7.67 -2.51
CA THR A 58 -1.25 8.15 -2.56
C THR A 58 -1.35 9.44 -1.78
N SER A 59 -2.25 10.32 -2.21
CA SER A 59 -2.48 11.60 -1.57
C SER A 59 -3.98 11.75 -1.31
N ALA A 60 -4.34 12.21 -0.12
CA ALA A 60 -5.70 12.60 0.21
C ALA A 60 -5.74 13.97 0.87
N ILE A 61 -6.80 14.69 0.57
CA ILE A 61 -7.11 15.95 1.23
C ILE A 61 -7.85 15.61 2.53
N VAL A 62 -7.22 15.91 3.66
CA VAL A 62 -7.78 15.69 5.00
C VAL A 62 -8.08 17.05 5.61
N LYS A 63 -9.35 17.26 5.98
CA LYS A 63 -9.76 18.40 6.78
C LYS A 63 -9.61 18.05 8.25
N VAL A 64 -8.79 18.83 8.95
CA VAL A 64 -8.46 18.62 10.37
C VAL A 64 -9.18 19.70 11.16
N ASP A 65 -10.18 19.32 11.94
CA ASP A 65 -10.95 20.23 12.80
C ASP A 65 -10.61 20.01 14.29
N GLU A 66 -10.66 21.08 15.11
CA GLU A 66 -10.45 20.99 16.56
C GLU A 66 -11.65 20.37 17.29
N GLY A 67 -11.40 19.65 18.39
CA GLY A 67 -12.45 18.99 19.18
C GLY A 67 -13.00 17.68 18.59
N VAL A 68 -12.41 17.21 17.49
CA VAL A 68 -12.79 15.97 16.79
C VAL A 68 -11.54 15.12 16.58
N ASP A 69 -11.66 13.80 16.70
CA ASP A 69 -10.58 12.88 16.33
C ASP A 69 -10.65 12.67 14.81
N ASN A 70 -9.70 13.27 14.08
CA ASN A 70 -9.62 13.15 12.64
C ASN A 70 -8.83 11.88 12.32
N VAL A 71 -9.48 10.89 11.69
CA VAL A 71 -8.86 9.61 11.40
C VAL A 71 -8.74 9.43 9.89
N MET A 72 -7.51 9.16 9.43
CA MET A 72 -7.22 8.79 8.06
C MET A 72 -6.82 7.32 8.03
N GLU A 73 -7.65 6.48 7.43
CA GLU A 73 -7.35 5.08 7.19
C GLU A 73 -6.84 4.88 5.76
N PHE A 74 -5.81 4.08 5.60
CA PHE A 74 -5.37 3.61 4.29
C PHE A 74 -5.26 2.08 4.27
N GLU A 75 -5.71 1.48 3.17
CA GLU A 75 -5.67 0.05 2.90
C GLU A 75 -5.01 -0.22 1.53
N ASP A 76 -4.19 -1.26 1.46
CA ASP A 76 -3.56 -1.71 0.21
C ASP A 76 -4.61 -2.41 -0.66
N LYS A 77 -4.78 -1.96 -1.90
CA LYS A 77 -5.82 -2.48 -2.80
C LYS A 77 -5.47 -3.86 -3.39
N GLU A 78 -4.22 -4.31 -3.29
CA GLU A 78 -3.72 -5.48 -4.02
C GLU A 78 -3.96 -6.81 -3.30
N LYS A 79 -5.23 -7.26 -3.26
CA LYS A 79 -5.56 -8.58 -2.71
C LYS A 79 -5.30 -9.75 -3.68
N TYR A 80 -5.47 -9.53 -4.99
CA TYR A 80 -5.45 -10.59 -6.00
C TYR A 80 -4.08 -10.79 -6.66
N TRP A 81 -3.33 -9.70 -6.85
CA TRP A 81 -2.02 -9.77 -7.53
C TRP A 81 -0.92 -10.38 -6.68
N ASP A 82 -0.96 -10.16 -5.37
CA ASP A 82 -0.08 -10.88 -4.45
C ASP A 82 -0.25 -12.40 -4.51
N ILE A 83 -1.48 -12.88 -4.75
CA ILE A 83 -1.76 -14.33 -4.87
C ILE A 83 -1.18 -14.85 -6.18
N VAL A 84 -1.37 -14.13 -7.29
CA VAL A 84 -0.81 -14.49 -8.60
C VAL A 84 0.72 -14.50 -8.55
N PHE A 85 1.33 -13.48 -7.94
CA PHE A 85 2.79 -13.41 -7.76
C PHE A 85 3.31 -14.53 -6.85
N SER A 86 2.63 -14.79 -5.72
CA SER A 86 3.02 -15.87 -4.81
C SER A 86 2.91 -17.24 -5.49
N LEU A 87 1.88 -17.47 -6.31
CA LEU A 87 1.72 -18.69 -7.09
C LEU A 87 2.82 -18.85 -8.13
N ASP A 88 3.14 -17.79 -8.87
CA ASP A 88 4.21 -17.80 -9.87
C ASP A 88 5.58 -18.06 -9.20
N MET A 89 5.84 -17.45 -8.05
CA MET A 89 7.05 -17.69 -7.27
C MET A 89 7.13 -19.13 -6.75
N ILE A 90 6.02 -19.71 -6.27
CA ILE A 90 5.98 -21.12 -5.86
C ILE A 90 6.23 -22.05 -7.05
N LEU A 91 5.63 -21.76 -8.21
CA LEU A 91 5.85 -22.50 -9.44
C LEU A 91 7.31 -22.40 -9.90
N TRP A 92 7.92 -21.23 -9.77
CA TRP A 92 9.34 -21.01 -10.05
C TRP A 92 10.23 -21.81 -9.12
N ILE A 93 9.97 -21.77 -7.81
CA ILE A 93 10.69 -22.59 -6.83
C ILE A 93 10.51 -24.08 -7.14
N ALA A 94 9.29 -24.52 -7.46
CA ALA A 94 9.02 -25.92 -7.81
C ALA A 94 9.80 -26.35 -9.08
N SER A 95 9.93 -25.47 -10.06
CA SER A 95 10.71 -25.73 -11.28
C SER A 95 12.21 -25.91 -11.03
N LEU A 96 12.75 -25.39 -9.91
CA LEU A 96 14.15 -25.62 -9.52
C LEU A 96 14.39 -27.04 -8.97
N PHE A 97 13.35 -27.70 -8.45
CA PHE A 97 13.45 -29.04 -7.85
C PHE A 97 12.90 -30.15 -8.75
N ILE A 98 12.17 -29.81 -9.81
CA ILE A 98 11.55 -30.76 -10.73
C ILE A 98 12.11 -30.52 -12.12
N ASP A 99 12.78 -31.52 -12.69
CA ASP A 99 13.31 -31.46 -14.06
C ASP A 99 12.14 -31.59 -15.06
N LEU A 100 11.56 -30.45 -15.46
CA LEU A 100 10.44 -30.42 -16.40
C LEU A 100 10.91 -30.83 -17.80
N GLN A 101 10.62 -32.07 -18.18
CA GLN A 101 10.83 -32.55 -19.54
C GLN A 101 10.05 -31.71 -20.57
N LYS A 102 10.61 -31.55 -21.77
CA LYS A 102 9.93 -30.89 -22.89
C LYS A 102 8.64 -31.66 -23.22
N PRO A 103 7.51 -30.97 -23.50
CA PRO A 103 7.36 -29.55 -23.81
C PRO A 103 6.96 -28.66 -22.62
N TYR A 104 6.78 -29.23 -21.42
CA TYR A 104 6.22 -28.52 -20.27
C TYR A 104 7.10 -27.37 -19.76
N SER A 105 8.42 -27.51 -19.87
CA SER A 105 9.37 -26.42 -19.58
C SER A 105 9.17 -25.20 -20.49
N THR A 106 8.93 -25.41 -21.78
CA THR A 106 8.68 -24.32 -22.73
C THR A 106 7.36 -23.60 -22.44
N ILE A 107 6.30 -24.36 -22.12
CA ILE A 107 5.00 -23.78 -21.75
C ILE A 107 5.14 -22.96 -20.47
N TYR A 108 5.86 -23.48 -19.47
CA TYR A 108 6.12 -22.79 -18.21
C TYR A 108 6.86 -21.46 -18.44
N HIS A 109 7.93 -21.45 -19.24
CA HIS A 109 8.67 -20.23 -19.56
C HIS A 109 7.78 -19.15 -20.22
N ILE A 110 6.97 -19.53 -21.22
CA ILE A 110 6.08 -18.58 -21.91
C ILE A 110 5.04 -18.01 -20.93
N VAL A 111 4.47 -18.86 -20.08
CA VAL A 111 3.46 -18.44 -19.09
C VAL A 111 4.07 -17.54 -18.02
N SER A 112 5.24 -17.88 -17.48
CA SER A 112 5.91 -17.09 -16.44
C SER A 112 6.41 -15.75 -16.98
N GLU A 113 7.02 -15.71 -18.17
CA GLU A 113 7.42 -14.45 -18.82
C GLU A 113 6.20 -13.58 -19.16
N GLY A 114 5.12 -14.20 -19.64
CA GLY A 114 3.85 -13.51 -19.87
C GLY A 114 3.24 -12.95 -18.59
N LEU A 115 3.20 -13.73 -17.51
CA LEU A 115 2.73 -13.29 -16.19
C LEU A 115 3.59 -12.15 -15.65
N PHE A 116 4.90 -12.21 -15.83
CA PHE A 116 5.81 -11.13 -15.47
C PHE A 116 5.52 -9.84 -16.25
N ALA A 117 5.30 -9.94 -17.57
CA ALA A 117 4.94 -8.78 -18.39
C ALA A 117 3.60 -8.17 -17.96
N ILE A 118 2.59 -9.00 -17.69
CA ILE A 118 1.28 -8.53 -17.22
C ILE A 118 1.41 -7.92 -15.83
N TRP A 119 2.22 -8.49 -14.95
CA TRP A 119 2.52 -7.93 -13.62
C TRP A 119 3.19 -6.57 -13.72
N LEU A 120 4.12 -6.38 -14.67
CA LEU A 120 4.81 -5.11 -14.88
C LEU A 120 3.85 -4.03 -15.41
N ILE A 121 2.97 -4.38 -16.35
CA ILE A 121 1.87 -3.52 -16.81
C ILE A 121 0.93 -3.21 -15.64
N HIS A 122 0.63 -4.19 -14.80
CA HIS A 122 -0.25 -4.03 -13.66
C HIS A 122 0.29 -3.00 -12.66
N ILE A 123 1.58 -3.08 -12.31
CA ILE A 123 2.26 -2.10 -11.46
C ILE A 123 2.18 -0.71 -12.07
N ILE A 124 2.37 -0.59 -13.39
CA ILE A 124 2.28 0.69 -14.09
C ILE A 124 0.85 1.26 -14.00
N VAL A 125 -0.17 0.42 -14.15
CA VAL A 125 -1.59 0.83 -14.11
C VAL A 125 -2.05 1.15 -12.68
N ILE A 126 -1.60 0.40 -11.68
CA ILE A 126 -1.97 0.62 -10.27
C ILE A 126 -1.16 1.75 -9.60
N ARG A 127 -0.07 2.22 -10.22
CA ARG A 127 0.78 3.32 -9.74
C ARG A 127 0.03 4.50 -9.11
N ASN A 128 -1.15 4.86 -9.64
CA ASN A 128 -1.95 6.00 -9.16
C ASN A 128 -3.16 5.62 -8.27
N LYS A 129 -3.43 4.33 -8.00
CA LYS A 129 -4.63 3.85 -7.27
C LYS A 129 -4.34 2.76 -6.23
N TYR A 130 -3.08 2.59 -5.84
CA TYR A 130 -2.62 1.49 -4.98
C TYR A 130 -3.28 1.48 -3.59
N PHE A 131 -3.45 2.66 -3.00
CA PHE A 131 -4.03 2.78 -1.67
C PHE A 131 -5.46 3.29 -1.72
N ARG A 132 -6.37 2.60 -1.03
CA ARG A 132 -7.71 3.10 -0.75
C ARG A 132 -7.66 3.93 0.52
N ILE A 133 -7.93 5.21 0.41
CA ILE A 133 -7.99 6.12 1.55
C ILE A 133 -9.44 6.30 1.97
N SER A 134 -9.70 6.22 3.27
CA SER A 134 -10.97 6.60 3.86
C SER A 134 -10.72 7.59 4.99
N THR A 135 -11.42 8.71 4.98
CA THR A 135 -11.31 9.76 6.01
C THR A 135 -12.58 9.75 6.85
N PHE A 136 -12.43 9.64 8.17
CA PHE A 136 -13.53 9.68 9.11
C PHE A 136 -13.26 10.73 10.18
N GLN A 137 -14.31 11.46 10.57
CA GLN A 137 -14.29 12.38 11.69
C GLN A 137 -15.09 11.76 12.82
N LYS A 138 -14.41 11.37 13.91
CA LYS A 138 -15.09 10.83 15.09
C LYS A 138 -15.24 11.96 16.10
N ARG A 139 -16.49 12.39 16.35
CA ARG A 139 -16.79 13.37 17.40
C ARG A 139 -16.35 12.77 18.73
N LEU A 140 -15.44 13.43 19.43
CA LEU A 140 -15.13 13.10 20.82
C LEU A 140 -16.40 13.44 21.61
N SER A 141 -17.17 12.42 21.96
CA SER A 141 -18.23 12.54 22.97
C SER A 141 -17.52 12.83 24.29
N VAL A 142 -17.53 14.11 24.67
CA VAL A 142 -17.22 14.58 26.02
C VAL A 142 -18.20 13.93 27.00
#